data_AF-R1CJB3-F1
#
_entry.id   AF-R1CJB3-F1
#
_cell.length_a   1.000
_cell.length_b   1.000
_cell.length_c   1.000
_cell.angle_alpha   90.00
_cell.angle_beta   90.00
_cell.angle_gamma   90.00
#
_symmetry.space_group_name_H-M   'P 1'
#
loop_
_entity.id
_entity.type
_entity.pdbx_description
1 polymer ?
#
loop_
_entity_poly.entity_id
_entity_poly.type
_entity_poly.pdbx_seq_one_letter_code
_entity_poly.pdbx_strand_id
1 'polypeptide(L)'
;MRGPAASPRAQSRLPGRPKARVTAAVRGDPTQRAAPECRARRTHSPYVDQLVQHVQQLAGSLSQLGVPVAATLVGEAIGAICEHLVDGYAGVKKASDEGRAQMSLDVKTLQAALRKLLPEMAPSMAHVEDYLRALYLPPQELLAWARAHPQYSDG
;
A
#
# COMPACT_ATOMS: atom_id res chain seq x y z
N MET A 1 -87.55 40.49 21.99
CA MET A 1 -87.08 41.11 23.26
C MET A 1 -85.62 41.55 23.09
N ARG A 2 -85.24 42.67 23.69
CA ARG A 2 -83.87 43.20 24.01
C ARG A 2 -82.62 42.49 23.45
N GLY A 3 -81.72 43.23 22.80
CA GLY A 3 -80.25 43.05 22.90
C GLY A 3 -79.68 44.00 23.98
N PRO A 4 -78.44 44.55 23.89
CA PRO A 4 -77.24 44.16 23.09
C PRO A 4 -75.90 44.23 23.91
N ALA A 5 -74.75 43.89 23.30
CA ALA A 5 -73.36 44.39 23.60
C ALA A 5 -72.36 43.66 22.66
N ALA A 6 -71.49 44.30 21.84
CA ALA A 6 -70.32 45.14 22.15
C ALA A 6 -69.16 44.33 22.81
N SER A 7 -67.99 44.02 22.19
CA SER A 7 -67.07 44.74 21.25
C SER A 7 -66.29 45.87 21.96
N PRO A 8 -65.01 46.21 21.63
CA PRO A 8 -64.17 45.85 20.46
C PRO A 8 -62.86 45.10 20.89
N ARG A 9 -61.61 45.22 20.37
CA ARG A 9 -60.92 46.16 19.42
C ARG A 9 -59.62 45.58 18.82
N ALA A 10 -59.12 46.28 17.80
CA ALA A 10 -57.78 46.36 17.15
C ALA A 10 -56.57 45.53 17.68
N GLN A 11 -55.72 44.88 16.87
CA GLN A 11 -55.01 45.26 15.61
C GLN A 11 -53.92 46.35 15.73
N SER A 12 -52.66 46.03 15.41
CA SER A 12 -51.73 46.81 14.54
C SER A 12 -50.36 46.10 14.43
N ARG A 13 -49.91 45.68 13.24
CA ARG A 13 -49.05 46.37 12.23
C ARG A 13 -47.52 46.23 12.47
N LEU A 14 -46.84 45.63 11.49
CA LEU A 14 -45.39 45.79 11.23
C LEU A 14 -45.12 47.22 10.71
N PRO A 15 -43.88 47.77 10.86
CA PRO A 15 -42.88 47.61 9.79
C PRO A 15 -41.40 47.61 10.26
N GLY A 16 -40.45 47.34 9.34
CA GLY A 16 -39.10 47.93 9.40
C GLY A 16 -37.87 47.01 9.32
N ARG A 17 -37.03 47.25 8.30
CA ARG A 17 -35.56 47.07 8.29
C ARG A 17 -34.99 48.35 7.65
N PRO A 18 -33.85 48.91 8.11
CA PRO A 18 -32.58 48.52 7.49
C PRO A 18 -31.30 48.56 8.36
N LYS A 19 -30.32 47.76 7.93
CA LYS A 19 -28.84 47.85 8.07
C LYS A 19 -28.19 48.69 9.20
N ALA A 20 -27.44 48.01 10.06
CA ALA A 20 -26.14 48.45 10.59
C ALA A 20 -25.10 47.35 10.24
N ARG A 21 -24.14 47.64 9.36
CA ARG A 21 -22.76 48.12 9.61
C ARG A 21 -21.83 47.04 10.19
N VAL A 22 -20.82 46.67 9.39
CA VAL A 22 -19.79 45.66 9.73
C VAL A 22 -18.75 46.25 10.67
N THR A 23 -18.43 45.52 11.73
CA THR A 23 -17.14 45.56 12.45
C THR A 23 -16.70 44.13 12.72
N ALA A 24 -15.41 43.84 12.54
CA ALA A 24 -14.87 42.49 12.72
C ALA A 24 -14.59 42.20 14.21
N ALA A 25 -14.83 40.96 14.64
CA ALA A 25 -14.39 40.44 15.93
C ALA A 25 -13.96 38.98 15.78
N VAL A 26 -12.74 38.67 16.21
CA VAL A 26 -12.15 37.33 16.10
C VAL A 26 -12.87 36.34 17.03
N ARG A 27 -13.26 35.18 16.47
CA ARG A 27 -13.35 33.92 17.21
C ARG A 27 -12.71 32.83 16.35
N GLY A 28 -11.70 32.16 16.89
CA GLY A 28 -11.11 30.98 16.25
C GLY A 28 -12.10 29.81 16.31
N ASP A 29 -12.08 28.96 15.27
CA ASP A 29 -12.84 27.71 15.22
C ASP A 29 -12.28 26.70 16.23
N PRO A 30 -13.04 26.30 17.27
CA PRO A 30 -12.56 25.39 18.31
C PRO A 30 -12.71 23.90 17.92
N THR A 31 -12.91 23.59 16.64
CA THR A 31 -13.31 22.26 16.17
C THR A 31 -12.33 21.56 15.24
N GLN A 32 -11.16 22.15 14.96
CA GLN A 32 -10.05 21.45 14.31
C GLN A 32 -9.12 20.76 15.32
N ARG A 33 -9.66 19.79 16.06
CA ARG A 33 -8.85 18.61 16.41
C ARG A 33 -8.65 17.80 15.13
N ALA A 34 -7.65 18.20 14.34
CA ALA A 34 -7.05 17.30 13.39
C ALA A 34 -6.60 16.06 14.18
N ALA A 35 -7.24 14.92 13.95
CA ALA A 35 -6.68 13.66 14.39
C ALA A 35 -5.28 13.55 13.75
N PRO A 36 -4.28 12.99 14.44
CA PRO A 36 -3.00 12.71 13.79
C PRO A 36 -3.31 11.82 12.58
N GLU A 37 -3.02 12.30 11.37
CA GLU A 37 -3.04 11.44 10.19
C GLU A 37 -1.99 10.36 10.43
N CYS A 38 -2.42 9.20 10.93
CA CYS A 38 -1.59 8.00 11.00
C CYS A 38 -1.46 7.41 9.59
N ARG A 39 -1.01 8.26 8.65
CA ARG A 39 -0.48 7.91 7.34
C ARG A 39 0.87 7.26 7.58
N ALA A 40 0.83 6.08 8.21
CA ALA A 40 1.98 5.21 8.38
C ALA A 40 2.61 5.03 7.01
N ARG A 41 3.81 5.60 6.84
CA ARG A 41 4.53 5.58 5.58
C ARG A 41 4.86 4.11 5.32
N ARG A 42 4.14 3.46 4.39
CA ARG A 42 4.39 2.07 4.03
C ARG A 42 5.83 1.97 3.51
N THR A 43 6.73 1.53 4.37
CA THR A 43 8.07 1.07 4.01
C THR A 43 7.97 -0.39 3.60
N HIS A 44 9.01 -0.90 2.95
CA HIS A 44 9.21 -2.33 2.82
C HIS A 44 9.47 -3.00 4.18
N SER A 45 9.34 -4.32 4.22
CA SER A 45 9.68 -5.17 5.37
C SER A 45 11.21 -5.29 5.55
N PRO A 46 11.74 -5.34 6.80
CA PRO A 46 13.19 -5.30 7.05
C PRO A 46 14.03 -6.42 6.39
N TYR A 47 13.42 -7.55 6.03
CA TYR A 47 14.14 -8.62 5.34
C TYR A 47 14.61 -8.20 3.94
N VAL A 48 13.96 -7.21 3.29
CA VAL A 48 14.37 -6.71 1.97
C VAL A 48 15.74 -6.05 2.04
N ASP A 49 16.01 -5.25 3.07
CA ASP A 49 17.32 -4.64 3.28
C ASP A 49 18.40 -5.70 3.54
N GLN A 50 18.05 -6.77 4.28
CA GLN A 50 18.94 -7.91 4.55
C GLN A 50 19.28 -8.68 3.27
N LEU A 51 18.29 -8.97 2.41
CA LEU A 51 18.51 -9.62 1.11
C LEU A 51 19.40 -8.76 0.20
N VAL A 52 19.15 -7.44 0.12
CA VAL A 52 20.00 -6.51 -0.65
C VAL A 52 21.43 -6.50 -0.12
N GLN A 53 21.62 -6.44 1.20
CA GLN A 53 22.93 -6.51 1.83
C GLN A 53 23.65 -7.83 1.53
N HIS A 54 22.97 -8.97 1.60
CA HIS A 54 23.59 -10.27 1.33
C HIS A 54 23.97 -10.45 -0.15
N VAL A 55 23.14 -10.00 -1.10
CA VAL A 55 23.52 -10.00 -2.52
C VAL A 55 24.68 -9.04 -2.78
N GLN A 56 24.73 -7.88 -2.11
CA GLN A 56 25.86 -6.95 -2.20
C GLN A 56 27.17 -7.56 -1.66
N GLN A 57 27.10 -8.27 -0.53
CA GLN A 57 28.25 -8.98 0.05
C GLN A 57 28.74 -10.11 -0.87
N LEU A 58 27.83 -10.90 -1.44
CA LEU A 58 28.13 -11.98 -2.37
C LEU A 58 28.78 -11.46 -3.66
N ALA A 59 28.15 -10.48 -4.31
CA ALA A 59 28.66 -9.89 -5.55
C ALA A 59 30.02 -9.19 -5.34
N GLY A 60 30.21 -8.49 -4.20
CA GLY A 60 31.50 -7.89 -3.83
C GLY A 60 32.60 -8.92 -3.65
N SER A 61 32.34 -10.00 -2.89
CA SER A 61 33.30 -11.08 -2.64
C SER A 61 33.67 -11.83 -3.92
N LEU A 62 32.69 -12.15 -4.77
CA LEU A 62 32.93 -12.81 -6.06
C LEU A 62 33.71 -11.92 -7.04
N SER A 63 33.47 -10.61 -7.03
CA SER A 63 34.23 -9.64 -7.82
C SER A 63 35.69 -9.55 -7.39
N GLN A 64 35.97 -9.61 -6.07
CA GLN A 64 37.34 -9.63 -5.53
C GLN A 64 38.11 -10.91 -5.91
N LEU A 65 37.41 -12.04 -6.08
CA LEU A 65 38.01 -13.30 -6.54
C LEU A 65 38.28 -13.33 -8.05
N GLY A 66 37.72 -12.40 -8.84
CA GLY A 66 37.95 -12.29 -10.28
C GLY A 66 37.48 -13.50 -11.10
N VAL A 67 36.60 -14.34 -10.56
CA VAL A 67 36.19 -15.59 -11.22
C VAL A 67 35.22 -15.33 -12.39
N PRO A 68 35.40 -15.96 -13.56
CA PRO A 68 34.58 -15.70 -14.74
C PRO A 68 33.11 -16.11 -14.58
N VAL A 69 32.81 -16.96 -13.59
CA VAL A 69 31.45 -17.41 -13.23
C VAL A 69 30.75 -16.50 -12.21
N ALA A 70 31.37 -15.39 -11.77
CA ALA A 70 30.84 -14.53 -10.71
C ALA A 70 29.41 -14.04 -11.00
N ALA A 71 29.15 -13.54 -12.22
CA ALA A 71 27.83 -13.07 -12.62
C ALA A 71 26.79 -14.20 -12.64
N THR A 72 27.16 -15.40 -13.09
CA THR A 72 26.29 -16.60 -13.05
C THR A 72 25.92 -16.94 -11.61
N LEU A 73 26.89 -17.04 -10.71
CA LEU A 73 26.64 -17.38 -9.29
C LEU A 73 25.75 -16.34 -8.57
N VAL A 74 25.89 -15.05 -8.89
CA VAL A 74 24.96 -14.02 -8.40
C VAL A 74 23.56 -14.18 -9.00
N GLY A 75 23.46 -14.61 -10.27
CA GLY A 75 22.20 -14.92 -10.94
C GLY A 75 21.45 -16.07 -10.28
N GLU A 76 22.12 -17.21 -10.08
CA GLU A 76 21.56 -18.38 -9.39
C GLU A 76 21.11 -18.04 -7.96
N ALA A 77 21.91 -17.26 -7.23
CA ALA A 77 21.54 -16.79 -5.89
C ALA A 77 20.28 -15.91 -5.87
N ILE A 78 20.05 -15.10 -6.91
CA ILE A 78 18.81 -14.32 -7.07
C ILE A 78 17.64 -15.23 -7.47
N GLY A 79 17.89 -16.29 -8.23
CA GLY A 79 16.90 -17.35 -8.53
C GLY A 79 16.39 -18.02 -7.25
N ALA A 80 17.30 -18.54 -6.42
CA ALA A 80 16.97 -19.16 -5.14
C ALA A 80 16.26 -18.19 -4.16
N ILE A 81 16.60 -16.90 -4.19
CA ILE A 81 15.85 -15.87 -3.45
C ILE A 81 14.40 -15.73 -3.97
N CYS A 82 14.17 -15.82 -5.28
CA CYS A 82 12.82 -15.77 -5.84
C CYS A 82 11.97 -16.99 -5.44
N GLU A 83 12.56 -18.19 -5.46
CA GLU A 83 11.93 -19.44 -5.03
C GLU A 83 11.54 -19.36 -3.54
N HIS A 84 12.50 -19.04 -2.66
CA HIS A 84 12.24 -18.92 -1.22
C HIS A 84 11.30 -17.77 -0.82
N LEU A 85 11.16 -16.73 -1.66
CA LEU A 85 10.11 -15.73 -1.47
C LEU A 85 8.72 -16.31 -1.75
N VAL A 86 8.58 -17.17 -2.77
CA VAL A 86 7.32 -17.89 -3.03
C VAL A 86 7.02 -18.89 -1.92
N ASP A 87 7.99 -19.69 -1.47
CA ASP A 87 7.84 -20.60 -0.31
C ASP A 87 7.36 -19.84 0.93
N GLY A 88 8.03 -18.72 1.25
CA GLY A 88 7.72 -17.87 2.40
C GLY A 88 6.33 -17.25 2.33
N TYR A 89 5.85 -16.89 1.14
CA TYR A 89 4.49 -16.40 0.93
C TYR A 89 3.42 -17.51 0.95
N ALA A 90 3.73 -18.71 0.43
CA ALA A 90 2.86 -19.87 0.48
C ALA A 90 2.55 -20.32 1.92
N GLY A 91 3.51 -20.14 2.84
CA GLY A 91 3.31 -20.36 4.28
C GLY A 91 2.29 -19.42 4.95
N VAL A 92 1.89 -18.31 4.31
CA VAL A 92 1.02 -17.28 4.90
C VAL A 92 -0.46 -17.68 4.83
N LYS A 93 -0.88 -18.48 5.81
CA LYS A 93 -2.25 -19.05 5.98
C LYS A 93 -3.43 -18.12 5.72
N LYS A 94 -3.28 -16.79 5.89
CA LYS A 94 -4.27 -15.75 5.56
C LYS A 94 -3.58 -14.44 5.18
N ALA A 95 -3.27 -14.24 3.91
CA ALA A 95 -2.74 -12.97 3.41
C ALA A 95 -3.87 -11.94 3.22
N SER A 96 -4.01 -10.98 4.14
CA SER A 96 -4.98 -9.87 4.02
C SER A 96 -4.65 -8.96 2.84
N ASP A 97 -5.56 -8.07 2.46
CA ASP A 97 -5.38 -7.15 1.34
C ASP A 97 -4.21 -6.19 1.59
N GLU A 98 -4.00 -5.77 2.84
CA GLU A 98 -2.82 -5.03 3.30
C GLU A 98 -1.56 -5.88 3.23
N GLY A 99 -1.63 -7.16 3.62
CA GLY A 99 -0.53 -8.11 3.55
C GLY A 99 -0.05 -8.36 2.11
N ARG A 100 -0.97 -8.64 1.18
CA ARG A 100 -0.65 -8.82 -0.25
C ARG A 100 -0.11 -7.54 -0.87
N ALA A 101 -0.63 -6.37 -0.48
CA ALA A 101 -0.09 -5.08 -0.88
C ALA A 101 1.32 -4.81 -0.30
N GLN A 102 1.62 -5.29 0.91
CA GLN A 102 2.94 -5.19 1.53
C GLN A 102 3.95 -6.11 0.82
N MET A 103 3.61 -7.38 0.58
CA MET A 103 4.43 -8.31 -0.22
C MET A 103 4.75 -7.71 -1.61
N SER A 104 3.75 -7.09 -2.24
CA SER A 104 3.90 -6.40 -3.53
C SER A 104 4.78 -5.14 -3.47
N LEU A 105 4.89 -4.48 -2.31
CA LEU A 105 5.79 -3.35 -2.08
C LEU A 105 7.23 -3.84 -1.83
N ASP A 106 7.36 -4.92 -1.05
CA ASP A 106 8.64 -5.54 -0.71
C ASP A 106 9.37 -6.04 -1.96
N VAL A 107 8.69 -6.83 -2.81
CA VAL A 107 9.25 -7.36 -4.08
C VAL A 107 9.65 -6.23 -5.03
N LYS A 108 8.83 -5.18 -5.16
CA LYS A 108 9.16 -4.01 -6.00
C LYS A 108 10.36 -3.24 -5.46
N THR A 109 10.50 -3.14 -4.15
CA THR A 109 11.64 -2.48 -3.51
C THR A 109 12.91 -3.30 -3.71
N LEU A 110 12.85 -4.62 -3.50
CA LEU A 110 13.94 -5.56 -3.76
C LEU A 110 14.40 -5.49 -5.22
N GLN A 111 13.47 -5.58 -6.17
CA GLN A 111 13.77 -5.46 -7.61
C GLN A 111 14.45 -4.12 -7.95
N ALA A 112 13.96 -3.01 -7.41
CA ALA A 112 14.51 -1.68 -7.64
C ALA A 112 15.87 -1.44 -6.97
N ALA A 113 16.19 -2.18 -5.91
CA ALA A 113 17.51 -2.19 -5.28
C ALA A 113 18.49 -3.06 -6.05
N LEU A 114 18.12 -4.29 -6.40
CA LEU A 114 18.98 -5.23 -7.13
C LEU A 114 19.36 -4.69 -8.53
N ARG A 115 18.44 -4.05 -9.26
CA ARG A 115 18.75 -3.37 -10.54
C ARG A 115 19.75 -2.21 -10.41
N LYS A 116 19.90 -1.59 -9.24
CA LYS A 116 20.91 -0.55 -8.99
C LYS A 116 22.24 -1.14 -8.55
N LEU A 117 22.19 -2.26 -7.81
CA LEU A 117 23.34 -2.98 -7.31
C LEU A 117 24.09 -3.70 -8.44
N LEU A 118 23.37 -4.23 -9.42
CA LEU A 118 23.87 -5.10 -10.49
C LEU A 118 23.42 -4.60 -11.86
N PRO A 119 23.85 -3.40 -12.33
CA PRO A 119 23.30 -2.77 -13.54
C PRO A 119 23.52 -3.58 -14.83
N GLU A 120 24.59 -4.37 -14.91
CA GLU A 120 24.87 -5.30 -16.02
C GLU A 120 23.94 -6.53 -16.04
N MET A 121 23.15 -6.72 -14.99
CA MET A 121 22.19 -7.81 -14.84
C MET A 121 20.78 -7.22 -14.78
N ALA A 122 19.81 -7.86 -15.44
CA ALA A 122 18.41 -7.45 -15.35
C ALA A 122 17.63 -8.43 -14.46
N PRO A 123 17.80 -8.39 -13.11
CA PRO A 123 17.14 -9.33 -12.23
C PRO A 123 15.61 -9.23 -12.38
N SER A 124 15.02 -10.35 -12.77
CA SER A 124 13.59 -10.50 -12.93
C SER A 124 12.99 -11.02 -11.63
N MET A 125 11.91 -10.39 -11.17
CA MET A 125 11.07 -10.94 -10.09
C MET A 125 9.80 -11.60 -10.67
N ALA A 126 9.75 -11.87 -11.98
CA ALA A 126 8.52 -12.27 -12.66
C ALA A 126 7.84 -13.49 -12.01
N HIS A 127 8.60 -14.49 -11.55
CA HIS A 127 8.09 -15.64 -10.81
C HIS A 127 7.34 -15.22 -9.53
N VAL A 128 7.96 -14.36 -8.70
CA VAL A 128 7.36 -13.86 -7.46
C VAL A 128 6.19 -12.90 -7.74
N GLU A 129 6.31 -12.03 -8.75
CA GLU A 129 5.27 -11.09 -9.18
C GLU A 129 4.05 -11.79 -9.82
N ASP A 130 4.24 -12.98 -10.37
CA ASP A 130 3.18 -13.82 -10.95
C ASP A 130 2.46 -14.62 -9.87
N TYR A 131 3.20 -15.23 -8.95
CA TYR A 131 2.63 -15.81 -7.73
C TYR A 131 1.83 -14.78 -6.91
N LEU A 132 2.39 -13.58 -6.67
CA LEU A 132 1.68 -12.51 -5.95
C LEU A 132 0.44 -11.99 -6.69
N ARG A 133 0.39 -12.04 -8.03
CA ARG A 133 -0.83 -11.77 -8.80
C ARG A 133 -1.87 -12.87 -8.60
N ALA A 134 -1.47 -14.13 -8.52
CA ALA A 134 -2.37 -15.25 -8.27
C ALA A 134 -3.09 -15.16 -6.92
N LEU A 135 -2.46 -14.56 -5.89
CA LEU A 135 -3.09 -14.30 -4.58
C LEU A 135 -4.26 -13.28 -4.63
N TYR A 136 -4.53 -12.65 -5.78
CA TYR A 136 -5.73 -11.83 -6.02
C TYR A 136 -6.79 -12.53 -6.87
N LEU A 137 -6.54 -13.75 -7.36
CA LEU A 137 -7.53 -14.52 -8.12
C LEU A 137 -8.65 -15.01 -7.20
N PRO A 138 -9.91 -14.96 -7.65
CA PRO A 138 -11.02 -15.56 -6.93
C PRO A 138 -10.95 -17.11 -7.00
N PRO A 139 -11.57 -17.85 -6.06
CA PRO A 139 -11.36 -19.29 -5.90
C PRO A 139 -11.66 -20.15 -7.14
N GLN A 140 -12.61 -19.73 -8.00
CA GLN A 140 -12.93 -20.45 -9.24
C GLN A 140 -11.83 -20.37 -10.31
N GLU A 141 -10.99 -19.33 -10.28
CA GLU A 141 -9.89 -19.13 -11.23
C GLU A 141 -8.57 -19.71 -10.71
N LEU A 142 -8.35 -19.68 -9.39
CA LEU A 142 -7.10 -20.13 -8.77
C LEU A 142 -6.72 -21.58 -9.12
N LEU A 143 -7.70 -22.50 -9.17
CA LEU A 143 -7.46 -23.90 -9.54
C LEU A 143 -7.09 -24.08 -11.03
N ALA A 144 -7.62 -23.23 -11.91
CA ALA A 144 -7.26 -23.23 -13.33
C ALA A 144 -5.87 -22.61 -13.53
N TRP A 145 -5.56 -21.53 -12.78
CA TRP A 145 -4.24 -20.91 -12.79
C TRP A 145 -3.16 -21.87 -12.31
N ALA A 146 -3.32 -22.52 -11.15
CA ALA A 146 -2.32 -23.45 -10.61
C ALA A 146 -1.97 -24.58 -11.60
N ARG A 147 -2.99 -25.17 -12.27
CA ARG A 147 -2.80 -26.19 -13.31
C ARG A 147 -2.05 -25.70 -14.55
N ALA A 148 -2.14 -24.41 -14.85
CA ALA A 148 -1.41 -23.77 -15.95
C ALA A 148 0.00 -23.31 -15.54
N HIS A 149 0.33 -23.33 -14.25
CA HIS A 149 1.60 -22.86 -13.69
C HIS A 149 2.20 -23.93 -12.75
N PRO A 150 2.59 -25.10 -13.29
CA PRO A 150 3.09 -26.23 -12.50
C PRO A 150 4.34 -25.89 -11.67
N GLN A 151 5.12 -24.88 -12.07
CA GLN A 151 6.29 -24.39 -11.34
C GLN A 151 6.00 -23.82 -9.92
N TYR A 152 4.74 -23.77 -9.49
CA TYR A 152 4.34 -23.46 -8.11
C TYR A 152 3.61 -24.64 -7.42
N SER A 153 3.70 -25.85 -7.98
CA SER A 153 2.96 -27.05 -7.52
C SER A 153 3.85 -28.23 -7.08
N ASP A 154 5.14 -28.20 -7.39
CA ASP A 154 6.08 -29.32 -7.18
C ASP A 154 6.83 -29.25 -5.82
N GLY A 155 6.11 -28.91 -4.74
CA GLY A 155 6.64 -28.75 -3.36
C GLY A 155 5.99 -29.65 -2.31
#